data_AF-A0A380G2J1-F1
#
_entry.id   AF-A0A380G2J1-F1
#
_cell.length_a   1.000
_cell.length_b   1.000
_cell.length_c   1.000
_cell.angle_alpha   90.00
_cell.angle_beta   90.00
_cell.angle_gamma   90.00
#
_symmetry.space_group_name_H-M   'P 1'
#
loop_
_entity.id
_entity.type
_entity.pdbx_description
1 polymer ?
#
loop_
_entity_poly.entity_id
_entity_poly.type
_entity_poly.pdbx_seq_one_letter_code
_entity_poly.pdbx_strand_id
1 'polypeptide(L)'
;MKYCSNCGQPLREGIKVCTNCGEPVRGAKQHSSQTHQDESQKAHSTQHSSQQRHQKGPQQHNNNKKTWIIIAIIAVVLVALIVLFSVLKSQFSPEKQASTIAQSIKKDDAKSLSNKLTTEDGNQLSEEESRAYLDYIKSEDNLDNVGNKVEQKAKDLKHYHYNDVPVDANGNNVLNIKKDGKKYLFFDNYQFNVPQHSVSIYPSDSGKITYELNGEKHNTEVEQDRSKTLGTFPIGNYNLKATKEMDGKKFKGALMIDMGKDASTAYESFKQKRFTVNIDGGSMLDNVKVYANDKEIGDESSYDTYGPYDPDEKVTVYAQGTYEGKSFRSNSVNVTNPTDEDNDVTTVDLSFDEDEIDNYIDEKDKASEEEDDDSDSSSEEVTRDNVIDKVESYEGHKLDIDTYTYKEPEITDDGKWGFSFTDKDGELAGSYTVDRDDGYVTEYDEHGDKVGSGY
;
A
#
# COMPACT_ATOMS: atom_id res chain seq x y z
N MET A 1 -54.65 -5.15 -56.49
CA MET A 1 -53.47 -6.01 -56.25
C MET A 1 -53.95 -7.40 -55.86
N LYS A 2 -53.35 -8.47 -56.39
CA LYS A 2 -53.70 -9.85 -56.00
C LYS A 2 -52.95 -10.21 -54.72
N TYR A 3 -53.50 -11.08 -53.87
CA TYR A 3 -52.86 -11.55 -52.64
C TYR A 3 -52.77 -13.08 -52.66
N CYS A 4 -51.79 -13.65 -51.96
CA CYS A 4 -51.64 -15.09 -51.86
C CYS A 4 -52.80 -15.68 -51.05
N SER A 5 -53.50 -16.69 -51.57
CA SER A 5 -54.58 -17.39 -50.87
C SER A 5 -54.10 -18.22 -49.68
N ASN A 6 -52.80 -18.52 -49.59
CA ASN A 6 -52.22 -19.30 -48.49
C ASN A 6 -51.66 -18.41 -47.36
N CYS A 7 -50.93 -17.33 -47.68
CA CYS A 7 -50.26 -16.50 -46.66
C CYS A 7 -50.72 -15.03 -46.60
N GLY A 8 -51.66 -14.61 -47.45
CA GLY A 8 -52.24 -13.26 -47.40
C GLY A 8 -51.33 -12.10 -47.84
N GLN A 9 -50.09 -12.38 -48.27
CA GLN A 9 -49.15 -11.35 -48.75
C GLN A 9 -49.47 -10.89 -50.19
N PRO A 10 -49.25 -9.61 -50.55
CA PRO A 10 -49.50 -9.11 -51.89
C PRO A 10 -48.58 -9.79 -52.91
N LEU A 11 -49.19 -10.17 -54.03
CA LEU A 11 -48.53 -10.78 -55.19
C LEU A 11 -48.28 -9.70 -56.24
N ARG A 12 -47.05 -9.65 -56.75
CA ARG A 12 -46.71 -8.87 -57.95
C ARG A 12 -47.43 -9.46 -59.17
N GLU A 13 -47.77 -8.63 -60.16
CA GLU A 13 -48.47 -9.11 -61.35
C GLU A 13 -47.62 -10.14 -62.13
N GLY A 14 -48.26 -11.20 -62.63
CA GLY A 14 -47.63 -12.22 -63.47
C GLY A 14 -46.88 -13.35 -62.74
N ILE A 15 -46.78 -13.35 -61.41
CA ILE A 15 -46.07 -14.43 -60.69
C ILE A 15 -46.91 -15.72 -60.62
N LYS A 16 -46.26 -16.85 -60.92
CA LYS A 16 -46.89 -18.19 -60.92
C LYS A 16 -46.79 -18.90 -59.57
N VAL A 17 -45.93 -18.42 -58.68
CA VAL A 17 -45.67 -18.98 -57.34
C VAL A 17 -45.45 -17.82 -56.37
N CYS A 18 -45.99 -17.91 -55.16
CA CYS A 18 -45.76 -16.91 -54.12
C CYS A 18 -44.31 -16.94 -53.65
N THR A 19 -43.60 -15.82 -53.74
CA THR A 19 -42.20 -15.72 -53.30
C THR A 19 -42.01 -15.77 -51.79
N ASN A 20 -43.10 -15.60 -51.01
CA ASN A 20 -43.04 -15.63 -49.54
C ASN A 20 -43.30 -17.02 -48.94
N CYS A 21 -44.18 -17.83 -49.54
CA CYS A 21 -44.54 -19.14 -48.97
C CYS A 21 -44.40 -20.32 -49.95
N GLY A 22 -44.04 -20.07 -51.21
CA GLY A 22 -43.83 -21.13 -52.21
C GLY A 22 -45.09 -21.74 -52.81
N GLU A 23 -46.29 -21.26 -52.46
CA GLU A 23 -47.55 -21.79 -52.99
C GLU A 23 -47.76 -21.36 -54.46
N PRO A 24 -48.08 -22.29 -55.39
CA PRO A 24 -48.41 -21.95 -56.78
C PRO A 24 -49.72 -21.15 -56.90
N VAL A 25 -49.64 -20.02 -57.59
CA VAL A 25 -50.78 -19.13 -57.84
C VAL A 25 -51.57 -19.69 -59.03
N ARG A 26 -52.65 -20.43 -58.75
CA ARG A 26 -53.56 -20.96 -59.78
C ARG A 26 -54.32 -19.81 -60.45
N GLY A 27 -54.03 -19.56 -61.73
CA GLY A 27 -54.73 -18.55 -62.54
C GLY A 27 -56.16 -18.97 -62.85
N ALA A 28 -57.15 -18.29 -62.27
CA ALA A 28 -58.55 -18.47 -62.60
C ALA A 28 -58.92 -17.72 -63.89
N LYS A 29 -59.51 -18.44 -64.85
CA LYS A 29 -60.32 -17.87 -65.94
C LYS A 29 -61.61 -17.29 -65.35
N GLN A 30 -62.08 -16.20 -65.94
CA GLN A 30 -63.14 -15.31 -65.47
C GLN A 30 -64.56 -15.85 -65.63
N HIS A 31 -65.48 -15.15 -64.93
CA HIS A 31 -66.96 -15.16 -65.00
C HIS A 31 -67.64 -16.39 -64.37
N SER A 32 -68.67 -16.31 -63.51
CA SER A 32 -69.62 -15.24 -63.25
C SER A 32 -70.48 -15.59 -62.02
N SER A 33 -70.64 -14.61 -61.13
CA SER A 33 -71.92 -14.15 -60.53
C SER A 33 -72.64 -14.97 -59.46
N GLN A 34 -73.01 -14.22 -58.39
CA GLN A 34 -74.17 -14.36 -57.50
C GLN A 34 -74.12 -15.51 -56.47
N THR A 35 -74.61 -15.41 -55.22
CA THR A 35 -74.85 -14.35 -54.22
C THR A 35 -75.09 -15.10 -52.89
N HIS A 36 -74.87 -14.42 -51.76
CA HIS A 36 -75.49 -14.61 -50.43
C HIS A 36 -75.19 -15.83 -49.53
N GLN A 37 -74.78 -15.45 -48.31
CA GLN A 37 -75.28 -15.86 -46.98
C GLN A 37 -74.73 -17.10 -46.25
N ASP A 38 -74.12 -16.75 -45.11
CA ASP A 38 -74.36 -17.21 -43.74
C ASP A 38 -73.99 -18.61 -43.24
N GLU A 39 -73.21 -18.54 -42.16
CA GLU A 39 -73.33 -19.25 -40.88
C GLU A 39 -73.23 -20.79 -40.75
N SER A 40 -72.34 -21.13 -39.81
CA SER A 40 -72.64 -22.01 -38.66
C SER A 40 -72.63 -23.53 -38.82
N GLN A 41 -71.64 -24.10 -38.12
CA GLN A 41 -71.75 -25.21 -37.15
C GLN A 41 -71.74 -26.69 -37.61
N LYS A 42 -70.82 -27.39 -36.93
CA LYS A 42 -70.93 -28.71 -36.27
C LYS A 42 -71.13 -29.99 -37.09
N ALA A 43 -70.07 -30.80 -36.98
CA ALA A 43 -70.02 -32.14 -36.36
C ALA A 43 -70.76 -33.34 -36.97
N HIS A 44 -70.00 -34.45 -37.01
CA HIS A 44 -70.42 -35.86 -37.08
C HIS A 44 -71.10 -36.29 -38.40
N SER A 45 -70.98 -37.51 -38.92
CA SER A 45 -70.35 -38.76 -38.50
C SER A 45 -70.44 -39.76 -39.68
N THR A 46 -69.69 -40.85 -39.56
CA THR A 46 -69.98 -42.19 -40.09
C THR A 46 -69.70 -42.53 -41.57
N GLN A 47 -68.97 -43.64 -41.67
CA GLN A 47 -68.73 -44.51 -42.82
C GLN A 47 -70.04 -45.04 -43.43
N HIS A 48 -70.09 -45.19 -44.76
CA HIS A 48 -69.94 -46.49 -45.43
C HIS A 48 -70.13 -46.40 -46.95
N SER A 49 -69.16 -46.99 -47.66
CA SER A 49 -69.32 -47.85 -48.83
C SER A 49 -70.05 -47.34 -50.09
N SER A 50 -69.27 -47.19 -51.17
CA SER A 50 -69.58 -47.93 -52.40
C SER A 50 -68.30 -48.36 -53.10
N GLN A 51 -68.22 -49.67 -53.37
CA GLN A 51 -67.20 -50.32 -54.17
C GLN A 51 -67.40 -49.98 -55.66
N GLN A 52 -66.32 -49.64 -56.35
CA GLN A 52 -66.15 -50.04 -57.75
C GLN A 52 -64.76 -50.65 -57.95
N ARG A 53 -64.78 -51.81 -58.61
CA ARG A 53 -63.69 -52.75 -58.81
C ARG A 53 -62.95 -52.43 -60.12
N HIS A 54 -61.63 -52.59 -60.07
CA HIS A 54 -60.68 -52.93 -61.13
C HIS A 54 -60.41 -51.91 -62.24
N GLN A 55 -59.16 -51.41 -62.29
CA GLN A 55 -58.18 -51.81 -63.32
C GLN A 55 -56.74 -51.73 -62.75
N LYS A 56 -56.06 -52.89 -62.71
CA LYS A 56 -54.60 -52.95 -62.59
C LYS A 56 -54.00 -52.49 -63.92
N GLY A 57 -53.42 -51.29 -63.95
CA GLY A 57 -52.40 -50.90 -64.92
C GLY A 57 -51.02 -50.99 -64.26
N PRO A 58 -49.97 -51.51 -64.93
CA PRO A 58 -48.65 -51.60 -64.34
C PRO A 58 -48.05 -50.19 -64.30
N GLN A 59 -48.07 -49.52 -63.14
CA GLN A 59 -47.28 -48.30 -62.97
C GLN A 59 -45.81 -48.71 -62.85
N GLN A 60 -45.09 -48.45 -63.95
CA GLN A 60 -43.65 -48.56 -64.07
C GLN A 60 -42.96 -47.92 -62.87
N HIS A 61 -42.24 -48.75 -62.11
CA HIS A 61 -41.19 -48.31 -61.21
C HIS A 61 -40.10 -47.64 -62.07
N ASN A 62 -40.17 -46.33 -62.24
CA ASN A 62 -39.11 -45.59 -62.89
C ASN A 62 -37.92 -45.52 -61.93
N ASN A 63 -37.01 -46.49 -62.07
CA ASN A 63 -35.77 -46.60 -61.32
C ASN A 63 -34.82 -45.46 -61.72
N ASN A 64 -35.05 -44.26 -61.21
CA ASN A 64 -34.07 -43.18 -61.30
C ASN A 64 -32.92 -43.50 -60.34
N LYS A 65 -31.95 -44.29 -60.83
CA LYS A 65 -30.73 -44.65 -60.09
C LYS A 65 -30.00 -43.41 -59.55
N LYS A 66 -30.18 -42.24 -60.18
CA LYS A 66 -29.65 -40.94 -59.74
C LYS A 66 -30.30 -40.39 -58.46
N THR A 67 -31.60 -40.55 -58.23
CA THR A 67 -32.23 -40.12 -56.96
C THR A 67 -31.86 -41.03 -55.79
N TRP A 68 -31.67 -42.32 -56.01
CA TRP A 68 -31.14 -43.23 -54.99
C TRP A 68 -29.67 -42.91 -54.64
N ILE A 69 -28.87 -42.50 -55.62
CA ILE A 69 -27.51 -42.00 -55.37
C ILE A 69 -27.55 -40.70 -54.56
N ILE A 70 -28.44 -39.75 -54.87
CA ILE A 70 -28.60 -38.51 -54.10
C ILE A 70 -29.07 -38.81 -52.67
N ILE A 71 -30.04 -39.71 -52.47
CA ILE A 71 -30.50 -40.12 -51.13
C ILE A 71 -29.39 -40.82 -50.36
N ALA A 72 -28.61 -41.69 -51.02
CA ALA A 72 -27.44 -42.33 -50.40
C ALA A 72 -26.38 -41.31 -49.99
N ILE A 73 -26.10 -40.30 -50.83
CA ILE A 73 -25.18 -39.20 -50.51
C ILE A 73 -25.72 -38.38 -49.33
N ILE A 74 -27.00 -38.01 -49.33
CA ILE A 74 -27.64 -37.28 -48.22
C ILE A 74 -27.57 -38.10 -46.93
N ALA A 75 -27.86 -39.40 -46.99
CA ALA A 75 -27.78 -40.29 -45.83
C ALA A 75 -26.34 -40.38 -45.29
N VAL A 76 -25.33 -40.50 -46.16
CA VAL A 76 -23.92 -40.49 -45.76
C VAL A 76 -23.53 -39.15 -45.13
N VAL A 77 -23.97 -38.03 -45.71
CA VAL A 77 -23.73 -36.69 -45.14
C VAL A 77 -24.43 -36.55 -43.79
N LEU A 78 -25.67 -37.02 -43.63
CA LEU A 78 -26.39 -36.99 -42.36
C LEU A 78 -25.70 -37.84 -41.29
N VAL A 79 -25.22 -39.04 -41.63
CA VAL A 79 -24.44 -39.88 -40.70
C VAL A 79 -23.14 -39.17 -40.32
N ALA A 80 -22.42 -38.57 -41.27
CA ALA A 80 -21.22 -37.78 -40.98
C ALA A 80 -21.52 -36.60 -40.06
N LEU A 81 -22.64 -35.89 -40.26
CA LEU A 81 -23.09 -34.80 -39.39
C LEU A 81 -23.46 -35.29 -37.99
N ILE A 82 -24.09 -36.46 -37.84
CA ILE A 82 -24.41 -37.06 -36.54
C ILE A 82 -23.13 -37.44 -35.78
N VAL A 83 -22.15 -38.06 -36.47
CA VAL A 83 -20.85 -38.39 -35.88
C VAL A 83 -20.13 -37.11 -35.45
N LEU A 84 -20.08 -36.10 -36.32
CA LEU A 84 -19.47 -34.81 -36.01
C LEU A 84 -20.17 -34.13 -34.82
N PHE A 85 -21.50 -34.13 -34.79
CA PHE A 85 -22.30 -33.57 -33.70
C PHE A 85 -22.01 -34.29 -32.38
N SER A 86 -21.86 -35.62 -32.38
CA SER A 86 -21.52 -36.39 -31.19
C SER A 86 -20.13 -36.04 -30.66
N VAL A 87 -19.12 -35.91 -31.54
CA VAL A 87 -17.76 -35.48 -31.17
C VAL A 87 -17.78 -34.07 -30.59
N LEU A 88 -18.45 -33.12 -31.24
CA LEU A 88 -18.57 -31.74 -30.75
C LEU A 88 -19.32 -31.68 -29.42
N LYS A 89 -20.41 -32.45 -29.27
CA LYS A 89 -21.16 -32.54 -28.00
C LYS A 89 -20.29 -33.04 -26.86
N SER A 90 -19.39 -33.99 -27.13
CA SER A 90 -18.43 -34.48 -26.14
C SER A 90 -17.35 -33.45 -25.82
N GLN A 91 -16.87 -32.68 -26.80
CA GLN A 91 -15.83 -31.66 -26.59
C GLN A 91 -16.36 -30.45 -25.79
N PHE A 92 -17.62 -30.06 -26.03
CA PHE A 92 -18.26 -28.95 -25.32
C PHE A 92 -18.89 -29.37 -23.99
N SER A 93 -18.73 -30.62 -23.55
CA SER A 93 -19.23 -31.05 -22.25
C SER A 93 -18.45 -30.38 -21.10
N PRO A 94 -19.10 -30.09 -19.95
CA PRO A 94 -18.42 -29.45 -18.83
C PRO A 94 -17.27 -30.33 -18.33
N GLU A 95 -17.41 -31.65 -18.36
CA GLU A 95 -16.37 -32.57 -17.86
C GLU A 95 -15.13 -32.57 -18.75
N LYS A 96 -15.27 -32.46 -20.08
CA LYS A 96 -14.12 -32.45 -20.99
C LYS A 96 -13.33 -31.15 -20.88
N GLN A 97 -14.03 -30.02 -20.75
CA GLN A 97 -13.43 -28.72 -20.51
C GLN A 97 -12.75 -28.67 -19.13
N ALA A 98 -13.47 -29.10 -18.08
CA ALA A 98 -12.97 -29.15 -16.72
C ALA A 98 -11.74 -30.06 -16.58
N SER A 99 -11.72 -31.23 -17.22
CA SER A 99 -10.54 -32.12 -17.19
C SER A 99 -9.32 -31.49 -17.86
N THR A 100 -9.53 -30.72 -18.93
CA THR A 100 -8.43 -29.98 -19.58
C THR A 100 -7.87 -28.88 -18.68
N ILE A 101 -8.74 -28.13 -18.00
CA ILE A 101 -8.36 -27.10 -17.03
C ILE A 101 -7.66 -27.74 -15.83
N ALA A 102 -8.26 -28.76 -15.22
CA ALA A 102 -7.71 -29.49 -14.09
C ALA A 102 -6.32 -30.06 -14.38
N GLN A 103 -6.09 -30.64 -15.56
CA GLN A 103 -4.77 -31.10 -15.97
C GLN A 103 -3.76 -29.96 -16.10
N SER A 104 -4.21 -28.78 -16.53
CA SER A 104 -3.33 -27.61 -16.65
C SER A 104 -2.97 -27.06 -15.27
N ILE A 105 -3.93 -27.05 -14.32
CA ILE A 105 -3.69 -26.71 -12.90
C ILE A 105 -2.69 -27.70 -12.28
N LYS A 106 -2.95 -29.00 -12.38
CA LYS A 106 -2.10 -30.08 -11.84
C LYS A 106 -0.65 -30.02 -12.35
N LYS A 107 -0.46 -29.53 -13.57
CA LYS A 107 0.85 -29.40 -14.23
C LYS A 107 1.50 -28.05 -14.04
N ASP A 108 0.89 -27.14 -13.28
CA ASP A 108 1.38 -25.78 -13.10
C ASP A 108 1.57 -25.01 -14.43
N ASP A 109 0.70 -25.27 -15.40
CA ASP A 109 0.79 -24.79 -16.78
C ASP A 109 -0.09 -23.55 -17.01
N ALA A 110 0.42 -22.39 -16.57
CA ALA A 110 -0.22 -21.09 -16.73
C ALA A 110 -0.58 -20.77 -18.19
N LYS A 111 0.32 -21.12 -19.13
CA LYS A 111 0.11 -20.87 -20.56
C LYS A 111 -1.05 -21.66 -21.11
N SER A 112 -1.19 -22.93 -20.73
CA SER A 112 -2.34 -23.74 -21.11
C SER A 112 -3.64 -23.31 -20.42
N LEU A 113 -3.57 -22.67 -19.26
CA LEU A 113 -4.74 -22.09 -18.58
C LEU A 113 -5.18 -20.76 -19.17
N SER A 114 -4.23 -19.97 -19.67
CA SER A 114 -4.53 -18.73 -20.37
C SER A 114 -5.56 -18.97 -21.47
N ASN A 115 -6.50 -18.04 -21.63
CA ASN A 115 -7.62 -18.14 -22.57
C ASN A 115 -8.67 -19.26 -22.30
N LYS A 116 -8.47 -20.13 -21.30
CA LYS A 116 -9.48 -21.11 -20.85
C LYS A 116 -10.24 -20.66 -19.61
N LEU A 117 -9.59 -19.85 -18.78
CA LEU A 117 -10.19 -19.19 -17.63
C LEU A 117 -10.68 -17.80 -18.03
N THR A 118 -11.75 -17.36 -17.39
CA THR A 118 -12.34 -16.04 -17.58
C THR A 118 -12.50 -15.33 -16.25
N THR A 119 -12.62 -14.00 -16.25
CA THR A 119 -13.12 -13.25 -15.09
C THR A 119 -14.64 -13.31 -15.01
N GLU A 120 -15.26 -12.77 -13.96
CA GLU A 120 -16.73 -12.69 -13.85
C GLU A 120 -17.36 -11.88 -14.99
N ASP A 121 -16.65 -10.84 -15.46
CA ASP A 121 -17.06 -10.01 -16.60
C ASP A 121 -16.86 -10.70 -17.98
N GLY A 122 -16.32 -11.92 -18.00
CA GLY A 122 -16.14 -12.72 -19.21
C GLY A 122 -14.84 -12.46 -19.98
N ASN A 123 -13.94 -11.62 -19.46
CA ASN A 123 -12.62 -11.40 -20.05
C ASN A 123 -11.74 -12.62 -19.84
N GLN A 124 -10.96 -13.01 -20.86
CA GLN A 124 -10.04 -14.13 -20.75
C GLN A 124 -8.82 -13.75 -19.90
N LEU A 125 -8.39 -14.66 -19.03
CA LEU A 125 -7.15 -14.47 -18.29
C LEU A 125 -5.94 -14.53 -19.22
N SER A 126 -5.00 -13.62 -19.00
CA SER A 126 -3.68 -13.65 -19.60
C SER A 126 -2.81 -14.80 -19.05
N GLU A 127 -1.63 -15.01 -19.63
CA GLU A 127 -0.65 -15.95 -19.06
C GLU A 127 -0.11 -15.47 -17.69
N GLU A 128 0.04 -14.16 -17.51
CA GLU A 128 0.51 -13.56 -16.25
C GLU A 128 -0.54 -13.68 -15.13
N GLU A 129 -1.81 -13.43 -15.43
CA GLU A 129 -2.93 -13.62 -14.50
C GLU A 129 -3.14 -15.11 -14.19
N SER A 130 -2.99 -15.99 -15.18
CA SER A 130 -3.07 -17.44 -14.96
C SER A 130 -1.92 -17.97 -14.11
N ARG A 131 -0.73 -17.36 -14.22
CA ARG A 131 0.41 -17.66 -13.35
C ARG A 131 0.12 -17.22 -11.91
N ALA A 132 -0.35 -15.98 -11.72
CA ALA A 132 -0.71 -15.47 -10.40
C ALA A 132 -1.81 -16.31 -9.72
N TYR A 133 -2.82 -16.74 -10.50
CA TYR A 133 -3.87 -17.66 -10.04
C TYR A 133 -3.30 -18.99 -9.52
N LEU A 134 -2.36 -19.60 -10.25
CA LEU A 134 -1.72 -20.84 -9.82
C LEU A 134 -0.86 -20.65 -8.57
N ASP A 135 -0.15 -19.53 -8.48
CA ASP A 135 0.70 -19.23 -7.33
C ASP A 135 -0.11 -18.98 -6.07
N TYR A 136 -1.30 -18.36 -6.18
CA TYR A 136 -2.29 -18.30 -5.10
C TYR A 136 -2.81 -19.69 -4.71
N ILE A 137 -3.15 -20.56 -5.68
CA ILE A 137 -3.59 -21.91 -5.33
C ILE A 137 -2.51 -22.63 -4.53
N LYS A 138 -1.23 -22.52 -4.91
CA LYS A 138 -0.12 -23.19 -4.21
C LYS A 138 0.08 -22.67 -2.78
N SER A 139 -0.21 -21.40 -2.50
CA SER A 139 -0.11 -20.85 -1.15
C SER A 139 -1.28 -21.29 -0.28
N GLU A 140 -2.47 -21.45 -0.86
CA GLU A 140 -3.70 -21.77 -0.12
C GLU A 140 -3.99 -23.28 0.01
N ASP A 141 -3.66 -24.08 -1.01
CA ASP A 141 -3.98 -25.50 -1.11
C ASP A 141 -2.99 -26.21 -2.06
N ASN A 142 -3.28 -27.44 -2.43
CA ASN A 142 -2.50 -28.21 -3.38
C ASN A 142 -3.15 -28.16 -4.79
N LEU A 143 -2.34 -27.95 -5.83
CA LEU A 143 -2.77 -27.93 -7.24
C LEU A 143 -3.54 -29.22 -7.65
N ASP A 144 -3.11 -30.39 -7.16
CA ASP A 144 -3.80 -31.66 -7.41
C ASP A 144 -5.18 -31.69 -6.76
N ASN A 145 -5.29 -31.19 -5.53
CA ASN A 145 -6.56 -31.12 -4.81
C ASN A 145 -7.55 -30.22 -5.57
N VAL A 146 -7.13 -28.99 -5.89
CA VAL A 146 -7.97 -28.04 -6.63
C VAL A 146 -8.33 -28.59 -8.01
N GLY A 147 -7.37 -29.15 -8.75
CA GLY A 147 -7.64 -29.79 -10.04
C GLY A 147 -8.65 -30.94 -9.93
N ASN A 148 -8.56 -31.79 -8.90
CA ASN A 148 -9.54 -32.85 -8.63
C ASN A 148 -10.92 -32.29 -8.30
N LYS A 149 -11.00 -31.22 -7.49
CA LYS A 149 -12.26 -30.53 -7.19
C LYS A 149 -12.89 -29.94 -8.45
N VAL A 150 -12.12 -29.34 -9.36
CA VAL A 150 -12.63 -28.86 -10.67
C VAL A 150 -13.31 -29.99 -11.45
N GLU A 151 -12.67 -31.17 -11.55
CA GLU A 151 -13.26 -32.33 -12.25
C GLU A 151 -14.51 -32.86 -11.55
N GLN A 152 -14.51 -32.90 -10.21
CA GLN A 152 -15.66 -33.34 -9.43
C GLN A 152 -16.84 -32.37 -9.56
N LYS A 153 -16.62 -31.07 -9.36
CA LYS A 153 -17.67 -30.05 -9.42
C LYS A 153 -18.29 -29.97 -10.81
N ALA A 154 -17.51 -30.14 -11.88
CA ALA A 154 -18.06 -30.22 -13.23
C ALA A 154 -19.00 -31.43 -13.44
N LYS A 155 -18.71 -32.58 -12.80
CA LYS A 155 -19.62 -33.75 -12.79
C LYS A 155 -20.89 -33.44 -12.01
N ASP A 156 -20.75 -32.83 -10.84
CA ASP A 156 -21.88 -32.44 -9.98
C ASP A 156 -22.80 -31.46 -10.71
N LEU A 157 -22.24 -30.45 -11.37
CA LEU A 157 -22.98 -29.46 -12.16
C LEU A 157 -23.87 -30.14 -13.21
N LYS A 158 -23.34 -31.15 -13.91
CA LYS A 158 -24.12 -31.89 -14.92
C LYS A 158 -25.11 -32.86 -14.29
N HIS A 159 -24.73 -33.59 -13.25
CA HIS A 159 -25.55 -34.62 -12.63
C HIS A 159 -26.76 -34.04 -11.90
N TYR A 160 -26.54 -32.96 -11.16
CA TYR A 160 -27.58 -32.27 -10.39
C TYR A 160 -28.24 -31.12 -11.15
N HIS A 161 -27.80 -30.84 -12.39
CA HIS A 161 -28.30 -29.74 -13.22
C HIS A 161 -28.19 -28.36 -12.56
N TYR A 162 -27.10 -28.14 -11.82
CA TYR A 162 -26.80 -26.80 -11.29
C TYR A 162 -26.46 -25.84 -12.42
N ASN A 163 -26.79 -24.56 -12.22
CA ASN A 163 -26.39 -23.50 -13.16
C ASN A 163 -24.96 -23.02 -12.91
N ASP A 164 -24.51 -23.12 -11.66
CA ASP A 164 -23.21 -22.68 -11.17
C ASP A 164 -22.76 -23.57 -10.01
N VAL A 165 -21.46 -23.86 -9.94
CA VAL A 165 -20.82 -24.54 -8.81
C VAL A 165 -19.47 -23.88 -8.49
N PRO A 166 -19.23 -23.51 -7.21
CA PRO A 166 -17.93 -23.01 -6.81
C PRO A 166 -16.95 -24.16 -6.57
N VAL A 167 -15.68 -23.88 -6.82
CA VAL A 167 -14.51 -24.70 -6.49
C VAL A 167 -13.70 -23.89 -5.49
N ASP A 168 -13.38 -24.51 -4.36
CA ASP A 168 -12.61 -23.89 -3.30
C ASP A 168 -11.16 -24.41 -3.22
N ALA A 169 -10.24 -23.54 -2.80
CA ALA A 169 -8.93 -23.89 -2.26
C ALA A 169 -8.97 -23.58 -0.75
N ASN A 170 -8.85 -24.60 0.09
CA ASN A 170 -8.95 -24.46 1.56
C ASN A 170 -10.15 -23.61 2.06
N GLY A 171 -11.32 -23.74 1.42
CA GLY A 171 -12.53 -22.98 1.76
C GLY A 171 -12.64 -21.58 1.15
N ASN A 172 -11.63 -21.12 0.41
CA ASN A 172 -11.67 -19.88 -0.36
C ASN A 172 -12.15 -20.16 -1.79
N ASN A 173 -13.14 -19.41 -2.29
CA ASN A 173 -13.64 -19.62 -3.66
C ASN A 173 -12.59 -19.18 -4.68
N VAL A 174 -12.13 -20.10 -5.53
CA VAL A 174 -11.09 -19.84 -6.53
C VAL A 174 -11.59 -19.98 -7.96
N LEU A 175 -12.74 -20.62 -8.18
CA LEU A 175 -13.28 -20.80 -9.51
C LEU A 175 -14.78 -21.11 -9.46
N ASN A 176 -15.57 -20.43 -10.27
CA ASN A 176 -16.97 -20.75 -10.50
C ASN A 176 -17.12 -21.43 -11.87
N ILE A 177 -17.73 -22.61 -11.90
CA ILE A 177 -18.06 -23.31 -13.15
C ILE A 177 -19.53 -23.03 -13.45
N LYS A 178 -19.78 -22.22 -14.48
CA LYS A 178 -21.12 -21.75 -14.81
C LYS A 178 -21.56 -22.20 -16.19
N LYS A 179 -22.82 -22.65 -16.32
CA LYS A 179 -23.46 -22.87 -17.61
C LYS A 179 -23.98 -21.54 -18.15
N ASP A 180 -23.38 -21.07 -19.25
CA ASP A 180 -23.68 -19.77 -19.84
C ASP A 180 -24.25 -19.92 -21.27
N GLY A 181 -25.52 -20.31 -21.33
CA GLY A 181 -26.26 -20.36 -22.59
C GLY A 181 -25.82 -21.48 -23.54
N LYS A 182 -25.83 -21.18 -24.84
CA LYS A 182 -25.60 -22.14 -25.92
C LYS A 182 -24.54 -21.66 -26.91
N LYS A 183 -23.55 -22.52 -27.20
CA LYS A 183 -22.61 -22.34 -28.30
C LYS A 183 -23.13 -23.00 -29.57
N TYR A 184 -23.05 -22.30 -30.70
CA TYR A 184 -23.54 -22.76 -32.00
C TYR A 184 -25.00 -23.25 -31.98
N LEU A 185 -25.88 -22.61 -31.19
CA LEU A 185 -27.29 -22.97 -31.01
C LEU A 185 -27.60 -24.30 -30.29
N PHE A 186 -26.67 -25.27 -30.27
CA PHE A 186 -26.97 -26.64 -29.82
C PHE A 186 -26.17 -27.10 -28.60
N PHE A 187 -24.94 -26.62 -28.43
CA PHE A 187 -24.04 -27.09 -27.39
C PHE A 187 -24.16 -26.21 -26.16
N ASP A 188 -24.18 -26.80 -24.96
CA ASP A 188 -24.07 -26.02 -23.74
C ASP A 188 -22.71 -25.31 -23.73
N ASN A 189 -22.72 -24.03 -23.38
CA ASN A 189 -21.50 -23.25 -23.19
C ASN A 189 -21.23 -23.15 -21.69
N TYR A 190 -19.97 -23.31 -21.31
CA TYR A 190 -19.55 -23.26 -19.92
C TYR A 190 -18.44 -22.24 -19.79
N GLN A 191 -18.51 -21.44 -18.72
CA GLN A 191 -17.46 -20.54 -18.32
C GLN A 191 -16.82 -21.04 -17.03
N PHE A 192 -15.52 -20.79 -16.91
CA PHE A 192 -14.70 -21.13 -15.75
C PHE A 192 -14.18 -19.81 -15.21
N ASN A 193 -15.01 -19.18 -14.37
CA ASN A 193 -14.81 -17.81 -13.92
C ASN A 193 -13.96 -17.77 -12.66
N VAL A 194 -12.82 -17.09 -12.73
CA VAL A 194 -11.95 -16.77 -11.61
C VAL A 194 -12.52 -15.51 -10.93
N PRO A 195 -12.85 -15.56 -9.63
CA PRO A 195 -13.34 -14.40 -8.88
C PRO A 195 -12.36 -13.23 -8.93
N GLN A 196 -12.85 -12.00 -8.78
CA GLN A 196 -12.02 -10.81 -8.75
C GLN A 196 -12.12 -10.08 -7.40
N HIS A 197 -11.00 -9.53 -6.95
CA HIS A 197 -10.89 -8.79 -5.70
C HIS A 197 -10.33 -7.38 -5.93
N SER A 198 -10.83 -6.43 -5.16
CA SER A 198 -10.28 -5.07 -5.11
C SER A 198 -8.98 -5.10 -4.32
N VAL A 199 -7.88 -4.65 -4.92
CA VAL A 199 -6.56 -4.58 -4.29
C VAL A 199 -6.28 -3.15 -3.85
N SER A 200 -5.84 -2.99 -2.61
CA SER A 200 -5.39 -1.70 -2.09
C SER A 200 -3.93 -1.76 -1.64
N ILE A 201 -3.25 -0.61 -1.70
CA ILE A 201 -1.88 -0.42 -1.23
C ILE A 201 -1.88 0.55 -0.06
N TYR A 202 -0.98 0.33 0.90
CA TYR A 202 -0.65 1.28 1.96
C TYR A 202 0.83 1.67 1.81
N PRO A 203 1.14 2.76 1.10
CA PRO A 203 2.50 3.12 0.70
C PRO A 203 3.31 3.69 1.87
N SER A 204 4.60 3.34 1.92
CA SER A 204 5.53 3.87 2.93
C SER A 204 6.00 5.29 2.62
N ASP A 205 5.90 5.73 1.37
CA ASP A 205 6.21 7.11 0.96
C ASP A 205 5.27 7.55 -0.16
N SER A 206 5.08 8.87 -0.25
CA SER A 206 4.36 9.49 -1.35
C SER A 206 5.15 9.40 -2.65
N GLY A 207 4.46 9.29 -3.79
CA GLY A 207 5.12 9.28 -5.09
C GLY A 207 4.24 8.73 -6.20
N LYS A 208 4.87 8.51 -7.36
CA LYS A 208 4.22 7.91 -8.52
C LYS A 208 4.73 6.50 -8.74
N ILE A 209 3.85 5.52 -8.65
CA ILE A 209 4.15 4.12 -8.97
C ILE A 209 3.73 3.85 -10.41
N THR A 210 4.63 3.26 -11.19
CA THR A 210 4.33 2.69 -12.50
C THR A 210 4.56 1.19 -12.44
N TYR A 211 3.51 0.38 -12.62
CA TYR A 211 3.61 -1.08 -12.66
C TYR A 211 3.18 -1.64 -14.01
N GLU A 212 3.73 -2.78 -14.40
CA GLU A 212 3.40 -3.49 -15.64
C GLU A 212 2.50 -4.69 -15.33
N LEU A 213 1.39 -4.79 -16.06
CA LEU A 213 0.48 -5.93 -16.04
C LEU A 213 0.05 -6.23 -17.47
N ASN A 214 0.15 -7.48 -17.90
CA ASN A 214 -0.24 -7.93 -19.25
C ASN A 214 0.51 -7.17 -20.38
N GLY A 215 1.72 -6.68 -20.09
CA GLY A 215 2.51 -5.83 -21.00
C GLY A 215 2.04 -4.38 -21.10
N GLU A 216 1.00 -3.99 -20.36
CA GLU A 216 0.52 -2.61 -20.25
C GLU A 216 1.08 -1.93 -19.00
N LYS A 217 1.41 -0.64 -19.12
CA LYS A 217 1.91 0.16 -17.99
C LYS A 217 0.78 0.92 -17.34
N HIS A 218 0.57 0.66 -16.06
CA HIS A 218 -0.38 1.36 -15.21
C HIS A 218 0.36 2.36 -14.33
N ASN A 219 -0.21 3.55 -14.18
CA ASN A 219 0.35 4.62 -13.36
C ASN A 219 -0.62 4.93 -12.22
N THR A 220 -0.10 5.08 -11.01
CA THR A 220 -0.88 5.56 -9.86
C THR A 220 -0.05 6.52 -9.02
N GLU A 221 -0.70 7.59 -8.57
CA GLU A 221 -0.15 8.46 -7.53
C GLU A 221 -0.61 7.93 -6.17
N VAL A 222 0.31 7.92 -5.22
CA VAL A 222 0.09 7.42 -3.88
C VAL A 222 0.60 8.43 -2.85
N GLU A 223 -0.08 8.46 -1.71
CA GLU A 223 0.27 9.32 -0.58
C GLU A 223 0.71 8.43 0.58
N GLN A 224 1.78 8.83 1.26
CA GLN A 224 2.30 8.16 2.44
C GLN A 224 1.18 7.97 3.48
N ASP A 225 1.17 6.80 4.11
CA ASP A 225 0.24 6.45 5.21
C ASP A 225 -1.25 6.56 4.84
N ARG A 226 -1.56 6.57 3.54
CA ARG A 226 -2.94 6.63 3.03
C ARG A 226 -3.23 5.48 2.09
N SER A 227 -4.24 4.69 2.45
CA SER A 227 -4.70 3.57 1.63
C SER A 227 -5.21 4.07 0.27
N LYS A 228 -4.77 3.41 -0.80
CA LYS A 228 -5.19 3.68 -2.16
C LYS A 228 -5.61 2.39 -2.85
N THR A 229 -6.80 2.36 -3.45
CA THR A 229 -7.22 1.25 -4.31
C THR A 229 -6.49 1.31 -5.64
N LEU A 230 -5.83 0.22 -6.01
CA LEU A 230 -5.12 0.06 -7.28
C LEU A 230 -6.04 -0.40 -8.41
N GLY A 231 -7.07 -1.15 -8.09
CA GLY A 231 -8.04 -1.69 -9.04
C GLY A 231 -8.56 -3.05 -8.62
N THR A 232 -9.25 -3.69 -9.56
CA THR A 232 -9.84 -5.02 -9.39
C THR A 232 -9.07 -6.03 -10.22
N PHE A 233 -8.63 -7.12 -9.58
CA PHE A 233 -7.76 -8.12 -10.17
C PHE A 233 -8.38 -9.52 -10.02
N PRO A 234 -8.20 -10.44 -10.97
CA PRO A 234 -8.51 -11.86 -10.75
C PRO A 234 -7.76 -12.40 -9.53
N ILE A 235 -8.36 -13.32 -8.77
CA ILE A 235 -7.71 -13.90 -7.59
C ILE A 235 -6.36 -14.51 -7.98
N GLY A 236 -5.31 -14.12 -7.26
CA GLY A 236 -3.95 -14.49 -7.61
C GLY A 236 -2.91 -13.79 -6.75
N ASN A 237 -1.73 -14.40 -6.64
CA ASN A 237 -0.56 -13.79 -6.02
C ASN A 237 0.33 -13.24 -7.12
N TYR A 238 0.47 -11.92 -7.18
CA TYR A 238 1.15 -11.23 -8.28
C TYR A 238 2.51 -10.70 -7.83
N ASN A 239 3.50 -10.74 -8.72
CA ASN A 239 4.77 -10.05 -8.57
C ASN A 239 4.97 -9.16 -9.80
N LEU A 240 4.40 -7.96 -9.76
CA LEU A 240 4.33 -7.05 -10.89
C LEU A 240 5.59 -6.18 -10.92
N LYS A 241 6.30 -6.15 -12.05
CA LYS A 241 7.45 -5.25 -12.20
C LYS A 241 6.98 -3.81 -12.05
N ALA A 242 7.68 -3.03 -11.22
CA ALA A 242 7.28 -1.68 -10.89
C ALA A 242 8.47 -0.71 -10.82
N THR A 243 8.15 0.58 -10.90
CA THR A 243 9.08 1.67 -10.63
C THR A 243 8.36 2.75 -9.82
N LYS A 244 8.96 3.20 -8.72
CA LYS A 244 8.48 4.33 -7.92
C LYS A 244 9.33 5.56 -8.21
N GLU A 245 8.66 6.66 -8.53
CA GLU A 245 9.28 7.98 -8.71
C GLU A 245 8.88 8.89 -7.54
N MET A 246 9.88 9.38 -6.82
CA MET A 246 9.73 10.26 -5.66
C MET A 246 11.00 11.13 -5.54
N ASP A 247 10.83 12.41 -5.21
CA ASP A 247 11.92 13.39 -5.08
C ASP A 247 12.90 13.45 -6.27
N GLY A 248 12.39 13.24 -7.48
CA GLY A 248 13.19 13.20 -8.71
C GLY A 248 14.06 11.95 -8.87
N LYS A 249 14.03 11.01 -7.92
CA LYS A 249 14.70 9.70 -7.99
C LYS A 249 13.73 8.63 -8.51
N LYS A 250 14.28 7.54 -9.06
CA LYS A 250 13.53 6.40 -9.60
C LYS A 250 14.03 5.10 -9.01
N PHE A 251 13.16 4.42 -8.29
CA PHE A 251 13.45 3.15 -7.64
C PHE A 251 12.79 2.01 -8.40
N LYS A 252 13.61 1.09 -8.95
CA LYS A 252 13.11 -0.10 -9.64
C LYS A 252 12.83 -1.21 -8.65
N GLY A 253 11.81 -2.01 -8.92
CA GLY A 253 11.46 -3.14 -8.08
C GLY A 253 10.20 -3.81 -8.56
N ALA A 254 9.35 -4.20 -7.61
CA ALA A 254 8.08 -4.84 -7.85
C ALA A 254 6.98 -4.30 -6.93
N LEU A 255 5.75 -4.57 -7.34
CA LEU A 255 4.58 -4.52 -6.50
C LEU A 255 4.12 -5.97 -6.29
N MET A 256 4.20 -6.43 -5.05
CA MET A 256 3.77 -7.77 -4.67
C MET A 256 2.33 -7.71 -4.19
N ILE A 257 1.43 -8.45 -4.83
CA ILE A 257 0.03 -8.53 -4.42
C ILE A 257 -0.18 -9.91 -3.81
N ASP A 258 -0.53 -9.92 -2.53
CA ASP A 258 -0.97 -11.12 -1.83
C ASP A 258 -2.48 -11.00 -1.59
N MET A 259 -3.22 -11.96 -2.12
CA MET A 259 -4.66 -12.02 -1.90
C MET A 259 -4.92 -13.03 -0.80
N GLY A 260 -5.56 -12.58 0.28
CA GLY A 260 -6.06 -13.46 1.32
C GLY A 260 -7.58 -13.56 1.29
N LYS A 261 -8.10 -14.42 2.18
CA LYS A 261 -9.54 -14.59 2.41
C LYS A 261 -10.25 -13.29 2.83
N ASP A 262 -9.58 -12.48 3.66
CA ASP A 262 -10.19 -11.33 4.33
C ASP A 262 -9.75 -9.98 3.75
N ALA A 263 -8.57 -9.91 3.13
CA ALA A 263 -8.05 -8.70 2.51
C ALA A 263 -7.12 -9.02 1.34
N SER A 264 -7.12 -8.15 0.33
CA SER A 264 -6.19 -8.20 -0.81
C SER A 264 -5.32 -6.95 -0.78
N THR A 265 -4.04 -7.13 -0.47
CA THR A 265 -3.11 -6.03 -0.20
C THR A 265 -1.93 -6.11 -1.14
N ALA A 266 -1.55 -4.96 -1.68
CA ALA A 266 -0.31 -4.79 -2.41
C ALA A 266 0.78 -4.23 -1.49
N TYR A 267 1.99 -4.76 -1.63
CA TYR A 267 3.20 -4.38 -0.91
C TYR A 267 4.23 -3.84 -1.91
N GLU A 268 4.84 -2.73 -1.54
CA GLU A 268 5.96 -2.15 -2.27
C GLU A 268 7.19 -3.05 -2.07
N SER A 269 8.01 -3.23 -3.11
CA SER A 269 9.23 -4.05 -3.07
C SER A 269 10.26 -3.38 -3.97
N PHE A 270 10.79 -2.23 -3.51
CA PHE A 270 11.68 -1.40 -4.30
C PHE A 270 13.13 -1.51 -3.82
N LYS A 271 14.05 -1.54 -4.78
CA LYS A 271 15.49 -1.51 -4.49
C LYS A 271 15.87 -0.11 -4.02
N GLN A 272 16.05 0.02 -2.71
CA GLN A 272 16.38 1.27 -2.03
C GLN A 272 17.11 0.95 -0.72
N LYS A 273 17.95 1.87 -0.25
CA LYS A 273 18.48 1.79 1.12
C LYS A 273 17.55 2.49 2.08
N ARG A 274 17.20 1.77 3.14
CA ARG A 274 16.57 2.31 4.34
C ARG A 274 17.37 1.87 5.55
N PHE A 275 17.42 2.72 6.56
CA PHE A 275 18.12 2.40 7.78
C PHE A 275 17.51 3.07 9.00
N THR A 276 17.67 2.44 10.16
CA THR A 276 17.52 3.08 11.47
C THR A 276 18.90 3.42 12.03
N VAL A 277 18.95 4.31 13.01
CA VAL A 277 20.18 4.70 13.67
C VAL A 277 20.09 4.35 15.15
N ASN A 278 21.14 3.70 15.65
CA ASN A 278 21.37 3.45 17.07
C ASN A 278 22.59 4.27 17.48
N ILE A 279 22.47 5.06 18.55
CA ILE A 279 23.52 5.99 19.00
C ILE A 279 23.93 5.61 20.41
N ASP A 280 25.24 5.44 20.62
CA ASP A 280 25.85 5.13 21.91
C ASP A 280 26.85 6.23 22.32
N GLY A 281 27.03 6.42 23.64
CA GLY A 281 27.96 7.40 24.22
C GLY A 281 27.61 8.88 24.05
N GLY A 282 26.42 9.20 23.56
CA GLY A 282 25.95 10.58 23.36
C GLY A 282 25.17 11.19 24.53
N SER A 283 24.99 10.46 25.63
CA SER A 283 23.99 10.79 26.67
C SER A 283 24.15 12.15 27.38
N MET A 284 25.36 12.70 27.39
CA MET A 284 25.65 14.02 27.97
C MET A 284 25.53 15.17 26.96
N LEU A 285 25.32 14.87 25.67
CA LEU A 285 25.28 15.87 24.61
C LEU A 285 23.86 16.40 24.39
N ASP A 286 23.75 17.70 24.19
CA ASP A 286 22.54 18.37 23.73
C ASP A 286 22.44 18.35 22.20
N ASN A 287 21.20 18.41 21.69
CA ASN A 287 20.88 18.61 20.27
C ASN A 287 21.54 17.56 19.34
N VAL A 288 21.53 16.29 19.74
CA VAL A 288 22.07 15.19 18.93
C VAL A 288 21.27 15.04 17.64
N LYS A 289 21.93 15.34 16.53
CA LYS A 289 21.39 15.30 15.17
C LYS A 289 22.08 14.25 14.34
N VAL A 290 21.31 13.58 13.49
CA VAL A 290 21.77 12.57 12.55
C VAL A 290 21.99 13.19 11.17
N TYR A 291 23.12 12.85 10.57
CA TYR A 291 23.53 13.33 9.25
C TYR A 291 23.78 12.16 8.31
N ALA A 292 23.31 12.28 7.08
CA ALA A 292 23.66 11.39 5.98
C ALA A 292 24.23 12.20 4.82
N ASN A 293 25.41 11.83 4.33
CA ASN A 293 26.14 12.54 3.26
C ASN A 293 26.22 14.06 3.54
N ASP A 294 26.60 14.42 4.77
CA ASP A 294 26.77 15.79 5.28
C ASP A 294 25.49 16.64 5.29
N LYS A 295 24.31 16.02 5.15
CA LYS A 295 23.00 16.66 5.30
C LYS A 295 22.30 16.16 6.56
N GLU A 296 21.78 17.08 7.36
CA GLU A 296 20.92 16.77 8.52
C GLU A 296 19.64 16.05 8.03
N ILE A 297 19.34 14.89 8.65
CA ILE A 297 18.21 14.03 8.27
C ILE A 297 17.22 13.75 9.40
N GLY A 298 17.59 14.06 10.64
CA GLY A 298 16.73 13.90 11.81
C GLY A 298 17.49 14.08 13.11
N ASP A 299 16.81 13.78 14.20
CA ASP A 299 17.33 13.84 15.57
C ASP A 299 17.55 12.41 16.13
N GLU A 300 18.01 12.28 17.38
CA GLU A 300 18.19 11.03 18.13
C GLU A 300 16.85 10.31 18.46
N SER A 301 16.03 10.02 17.45
CA SER A 301 14.87 9.16 17.59
C SER A 301 15.23 7.74 17.17
N SER A 302 15.23 6.81 18.12
CA SER A 302 15.59 5.40 17.90
C SER A 302 14.59 4.61 17.03
N TYR A 303 13.47 5.23 16.62
CA TYR A 303 12.40 4.58 15.89
C TYR A 303 12.22 5.09 14.45
N ASP A 304 12.91 6.15 14.04
CA ASP A 304 12.74 6.71 12.71
C ASP A 304 13.50 5.89 11.67
N THR A 305 12.81 5.58 10.57
CA THR A 305 13.42 4.94 9.40
C THR A 305 13.82 6.02 8.40
N TYR A 306 15.11 6.12 8.13
CA TYR A 306 15.69 7.07 7.20
C TYR A 306 15.79 6.50 5.79
N GLY A 307 15.63 7.38 4.80
CA GLY A 307 15.65 7.04 3.38
C GLY A 307 14.39 7.52 2.66
N PRO A 308 14.17 7.08 1.41
CA PRO A 308 14.98 6.11 0.67
C PRO A 308 16.19 6.72 -0.05
N TYR A 309 17.29 5.97 -0.12
CA TYR A 309 18.47 6.27 -0.95
C TYR A 309 18.63 5.26 -2.08
N ASP A 310 19.31 5.67 -3.16
CA ASP A 310 19.59 4.77 -4.29
C ASP A 310 20.47 3.60 -3.80
N PRO A 311 20.20 2.35 -4.22
CA PRO A 311 20.98 1.19 -3.79
C PRO A 311 22.47 1.27 -4.17
N ASP A 312 22.81 2.02 -5.23
CA ASP A 312 24.19 2.21 -5.68
C ASP A 312 24.83 3.47 -5.06
N GLU A 313 24.05 4.31 -4.38
CA GLU A 313 24.55 5.51 -3.68
C GLU A 313 25.33 5.10 -2.43
N LYS A 314 26.55 5.65 -2.29
CA LYS A 314 27.32 5.54 -1.05
C LYS A 314 26.68 6.50 -0.04
N VAL A 315 26.10 5.95 1.01
CA VAL A 315 25.47 6.72 2.09
C VAL A 315 26.33 6.58 3.33
N THR A 316 26.93 7.69 3.77
CA THR A 316 27.73 7.75 5.00
C THR A 316 26.92 8.47 6.07
N VAL A 317 26.76 7.85 7.23
CA VAL A 317 25.93 8.33 8.33
C VAL A 317 26.81 8.59 9.56
N TYR A 318 26.54 9.69 10.26
CA TYR A 318 27.14 10.03 11.54
C TYR A 318 26.18 10.88 12.36
N ALA A 319 26.46 11.03 13.65
CA ALA A 319 25.73 11.91 14.56
C ALA A 319 26.62 13.05 15.05
N GLN A 320 26.01 14.18 15.36
CA GLN A 320 26.68 15.34 15.92
C GLN A 320 25.84 15.92 17.05
N GLY A 321 26.45 16.07 18.22
CA GLY A 321 25.86 16.70 19.40
C GLY A 321 26.72 17.86 19.87
N THR A 322 26.24 18.57 20.88
CA THR A 322 26.93 19.71 21.47
C THR A 322 26.90 19.66 22.98
N TYR A 323 27.97 20.09 23.64
CA TYR A 323 27.99 20.34 25.08
C TYR A 323 28.70 21.67 25.31
N GLU A 324 28.05 22.60 26.01
CA GLU A 324 28.55 23.96 26.28
C GLU A 324 29.20 24.65 25.07
N GLY A 325 28.54 24.59 23.91
CA GLY A 325 28.99 25.24 22.67
C GLY A 325 30.12 24.53 21.91
N LYS A 326 30.75 23.48 22.47
CA LYS A 326 31.65 22.58 21.72
C LYS A 326 30.81 21.50 21.05
N SER A 327 31.18 21.16 19.81
CA SER A 327 30.51 20.10 19.05
C SER A 327 31.35 18.84 18.99
N PHE A 328 30.69 17.70 19.20
CA PHE A 328 31.27 16.37 19.14
C PHE A 328 30.63 15.59 17.99
N ARG A 329 31.41 14.71 17.37
CA ARG A 329 30.98 13.90 16.22
C ARG A 329 31.23 12.43 16.51
N SER A 330 30.26 11.59 16.20
CA SER A 330 30.42 10.14 16.30
C SER A 330 31.37 9.58 15.23
N ASN A 331 31.65 8.28 15.30
CA ASN A 331 32.14 7.53 14.14
C ASN A 331 31.22 7.69 12.91
N SER A 332 31.78 7.49 11.72
CA SER A 332 31.03 7.51 10.46
C SER A 332 30.90 6.11 9.89
N VAL A 333 29.67 5.69 9.58
CA VAL A 333 29.35 4.35 9.09
C VAL A 333 28.74 4.42 7.71
N ASN A 334 29.14 3.51 6.82
CA ASN A 334 28.51 3.39 5.50
C ASN A 334 27.31 2.45 5.59
N VAL A 335 26.16 2.92 5.09
CA VAL A 335 24.95 2.09 5.00
C VAL A 335 25.20 0.98 3.98
N THR A 336 25.14 -0.25 4.45
CA THR A 336 25.24 -1.44 3.61
C THR A 336 24.04 -1.54 2.68
N ASN A 337 24.21 -2.23 1.56
CA ASN A 337 23.07 -2.54 0.72
C ASN A 337 22.12 -3.46 1.51
N PRO A 338 20.80 -3.34 1.31
CA PRO A 338 19.86 -4.34 1.81
C PRO A 338 20.32 -5.73 1.37
N THR A 339 20.04 -6.75 2.18
CA THR A 339 20.19 -8.14 1.73
C THR A 339 19.30 -8.38 0.50
N ASP A 340 19.42 -9.50 -0.20
CA ASP A 340 18.65 -9.76 -1.45
C ASP A 340 17.09 -9.70 -1.26
N GLU A 341 16.60 -9.40 -0.05
CA GLU A 341 15.22 -9.09 0.29
C GLU A 341 14.92 -7.58 0.11
N ASP A 342 14.03 -7.27 -0.83
CA ASP A 342 13.60 -5.90 -1.13
C ASP A 342 12.81 -5.27 0.06
N ASN A 343 13.19 -4.03 0.44
CA ASN A 343 12.77 -3.24 1.63
C ASN A 343 13.40 -3.60 2.98
N ASP A 344 14.52 -4.30 3.01
CA ASP A 344 15.29 -4.49 4.24
C ASP A 344 15.70 -3.12 4.85
N VAL A 345 15.50 -2.98 6.16
CA VAL A 345 15.87 -1.80 6.93
C VAL A 345 17.10 -2.16 7.76
N THR A 346 18.24 -1.64 7.35
CA THR A 346 19.51 -1.91 8.05
C THR A 346 19.63 -1.04 9.31
N THR A 347 20.31 -1.53 10.35
CA THR A 347 20.64 -0.71 11.52
C THR A 347 22.05 -0.15 11.40
N VAL A 348 22.20 1.15 11.63
CA VAL A 348 23.49 1.84 11.66
C VAL A 348 23.84 2.16 13.11
N ASP A 349 24.87 1.51 13.63
CA ASP A 349 25.39 1.76 14.98
C ASP A 349 26.44 2.87 14.97
N LEU A 350 26.15 3.94 15.69
CA LEU A 350 27.03 5.09 15.89
C LEU A 350 27.46 5.17 17.35
N SER A 351 28.69 5.60 17.58
CA SER A 351 29.28 5.75 18.91
C SER A 351 30.05 7.07 18.96
N PHE A 352 29.77 7.88 19.97
CA PHE A 352 30.63 9.00 20.34
C PHE A 352 31.85 8.49 21.11
N ASP A 353 32.93 9.28 21.08
CA ASP A 353 34.11 9.04 21.92
C ASP A 353 33.80 9.61 23.32
N GLU A 354 33.35 8.74 24.23
CA GLU A 354 33.00 9.13 25.60
C GLU A 354 34.19 9.75 26.34
N ASP A 355 35.41 9.22 26.12
CA ASP A 355 36.61 9.75 26.76
C ASP A 355 36.86 11.21 26.30
N GLU A 356 36.63 11.54 25.02
CA GLU A 356 36.78 12.93 24.53
C GLU A 356 35.75 13.87 25.17
N ILE A 357 34.52 13.39 25.37
CA ILE A 357 33.43 14.17 25.97
C ILE A 357 33.71 14.39 27.44
N ASP A 358 33.99 13.32 28.20
CA ASP A 358 34.26 13.37 29.63
C ASP A 358 35.46 14.27 29.95
N ASN A 359 36.55 14.17 29.17
CA ASN A 359 37.71 15.05 29.35
C ASN A 359 37.36 16.53 29.16
N TYR A 360 36.47 16.85 28.22
CA TYR A 360 36.06 18.24 28.00
C TYR A 360 35.13 18.75 29.12
N ILE A 361 34.24 17.90 29.62
CA ILE A 361 33.39 18.23 30.77
C ILE A 361 34.26 18.49 32.00
N ASP A 362 35.21 17.61 32.29
CA ASP A 362 36.17 17.78 33.39
C ASP A 362 37.02 19.07 33.25
N GLU A 363 37.40 19.46 32.03
CA GLU A 363 38.10 20.72 31.77
C GLU A 363 37.20 21.94 32.02
N LYS A 364 35.91 21.83 31.69
CA LYS A 364 34.92 22.89 31.90
C LYS A 364 34.56 23.07 33.36
N ASP A 365 34.31 21.97 34.07
CA ASP A 365 34.02 21.99 35.50
C ASP A 365 35.17 22.61 36.29
N LYS A 366 36.43 22.24 36.00
CA LYS A 366 37.61 22.86 36.62
C LYS A 366 37.73 24.35 36.31
N ALA A 367 37.43 24.75 35.07
CA ALA A 367 37.47 26.17 34.71
C ALA A 367 36.37 26.97 35.41
N SER A 368 35.17 26.40 35.62
CA SER A 368 34.12 27.04 36.41
C SER A 368 34.45 27.07 37.91
N GLU A 369 35.09 26.02 38.46
CA GLU A 369 35.56 26.02 39.85
C GLU A 369 36.65 27.10 40.06
N GLU A 370 37.55 27.31 39.09
CA GLU A 370 38.54 28.39 39.15
C GLU A 370 37.92 29.80 38.97
N GLU A 371 36.80 29.94 38.27
CA GLU A 371 36.08 31.22 38.12
C GLU A 371 35.15 31.55 39.31
N ASP A 372 34.61 30.54 39.99
CA ASP A 372 33.76 30.71 41.18
C ASP A 372 34.59 30.85 42.49
N ASP A 373 35.83 30.34 42.53
CA ASP A 373 36.76 30.57 43.67
C ASP A 373 37.27 32.02 43.75
N ASP A 374 37.07 32.85 42.73
CA ASP A 374 37.36 34.29 42.78
C ASP A 374 36.23 35.11 43.45
N SER A 375 35.13 34.48 43.89
CA SER A 375 33.98 35.16 44.52
C SER A 375 33.64 34.72 45.95
N ASP A 376 34.42 33.84 46.61
CA ASP A 376 34.16 33.49 48.01
C ASP A 376 35.36 33.81 48.93
N SER A 377 35.23 34.93 49.65
CA SER A 377 35.82 35.16 50.96
C SER A 377 37.31 34.82 51.13
N SER A 378 38.16 35.48 50.33
CA SER A 378 39.53 35.73 50.80
C SER A 378 39.44 36.65 52.00
N SER A 379 39.74 36.12 53.18
CA SER A 379 40.12 36.90 54.36
C SER A 379 41.41 37.66 54.02
N GLU A 380 41.26 38.72 53.23
CA GLU A 380 42.30 39.73 53.10
C GLU A 380 42.50 40.33 54.48
N GLU A 381 43.70 40.18 55.05
CA GLU A 381 44.09 40.90 56.25
C GLU A 381 43.69 42.37 56.08
N VAL A 382 42.97 42.93 57.04
CA VAL A 382 42.58 44.34 56.95
C VAL A 382 43.86 45.18 57.03
N THR A 383 44.10 45.94 55.98
CA THR A 383 45.23 46.87 55.84
C THR A 383 44.72 48.30 55.90
N ARG A 384 45.66 49.25 56.02
CA ARG A 384 45.32 50.67 56.01
C ARG A 384 44.57 51.09 54.73
N ASP A 385 44.88 50.44 53.62
CA ASP A 385 44.37 50.83 52.30
C ASP A 385 42.94 50.33 52.07
N ASN A 386 42.51 49.22 52.70
CA ASN A 386 41.18 48.62 52.49
C ASN A 386 40.22 48.81 53.69
N VAL A 387 40.67 49.35 54.82
CA VAL A 387 39.83 49.44 56.02
C VAL A 387 38.62 50.37 55.87
N ILE A 388 38.73 51.42 55.06
CA ILE A 388 37.58 52.29 54.76
C ILE A 388 36.56 51.54 53.91
N ASP A 389 37.00 50.73 52.95
CA ASP A 389 36.11 49.94 52.10
C ASP A 389 35.31 48.91 52.93
N LYS A 390 35.91 48.35 53.98
CA LYS A 390 35.19 47.47 54.93
C LYS A 390 34.06 48.21 55.65
N VAL A 391 34.29 49.46 56.07
CA VAL A 391 33.24 50.25 56.73
C VAL A 391 32.17 50.70 55.73
N GLU A 392 32.52 51.12 54.53
CA GLU A 392 31.53 51.49 53.49
C GLU A 392 30.67 50.30 53.05
N SER A 393 31.24 49.08 53.06
CA SER A 393 30.50 47.83 52.86
C SER A 393 29.46 47.61 53.96
N TYR A 394 29.88 47.69 55.23
CA TYR A 394 29.00 47.55 56.41
C TYR A 394 27.86 48.57 56.41
N GLU A 395 28.16 49.83 56.09
CA GLU A 395 27.16 50.91 55.99
C GLU A 395 26.25 50.76 54.76
N GLY A 396 26.69 50.01 53.75
CA GLY A 396 26.02 49.88 52.46
C GLY A 396 26.06 51.15 51.60
N HIS A 397 26.90 52.13 51.98
CA HIS A 397 27.08 53.39 51.28
C HIS A 397 28.44 54.03 51.61
N LYS A 398 28.85 55.02 50.81
CA LYS A 398 30.09 55.76 51.03
C LYS A 398 30.00 56.67 52.25
N LEU A 399 31.11 56.80 52.98
CA LEU A 399 31.16 57.66 54.17
C LEU A 399 30.82 59.11 53.80
N ASP A 400 29.95 59.74 54.60
CA ASP A 400 29.44 61.09 54.35
C ASP A 400 30.48 62.17 54.73
N ILE A 401 31.37 62.45 53.79
CA ILE A 401 32.41 63.49 53.91
C ILE A 401 31.86 64.92 53.78
N ASP A 402 30.62 65.10 53.33
CA ASP A 402 29.98 66.41 53.23
C ASP A 402 29.51 66.87 54.61
N THR A 403 29.03 65.93 55.45
CA THR A 403 28.57 66.20 56.81
C THR A 403 29.67 66.04 57.86
N TYR A 404 30.53 65.02 57.72
CA TYR A 404 31.52 64.68 58.74
C TYR A 404 32.96 64.87 58.28
N THR A 405 33.90 64.83 59.22
CA THR A 405 35.34 64.78 58.98
C THR A 405 35.90 63.54 59.65
N TYR A 406 36.44 62.62 58.85
CA TYR A 406 36.98 61.34 59.33
C TYR A 406 38.49 61.48 59.61
N LYS A 407 38.93 60.95 60.75
CA LYS A 407 40.37 60.79 61.02
C LYS A 407 40.94 59.62 60.24
N GLU A 408 42.25 59.63 60.06
CA GLU A 408 42.95 58.51 59.44
C GLU A 408 42.84 57.24 60.32
N PRO A 409 42.58 56.06 59.74
CA PRO A 409 42.60 54.79 60.44
C PRO A 409 43.95 54.50 61.09
N GLU A 410 43.95 54.10 62.35
CA GLU A 410 45.13 53.69 63.12
C GLU A 410 44.88 52.36 63.83
N ILE A 411 45.97 51.68 64.21
CA ILE A 411 45.86 50.46 65.01
C ILE A 411 45.61 50.84 66.47
N THR A 412 44.52 50.35 67.04
CA THR A 412 44.14 50.55 68.43
C THR A 412 44.96 49.66 69.38
N ASP A 413 44.90 49.94 70.70
CA ASP A 413 45.63 49.17 71.72
C ASP A 413 45.22 47.68 71.79
N ASP A 414 44.00 47.36 71.36
CA ASP A 414 43.46 45.99 71.21
C ASP A 414 43.79 45.35 69.85
N GLY A 415 44.61 46.01 69.03
CA GLY A 415 45.16 45.46 67.80
C GLY A 415 44.22 45.50 66.61
N LYS A 416 43.10 46.23 66.69
CA LYS A 416 42.14 46.43 65.59
C LYS A 416 42.49 47.70 64.82
N TRP A 417 41.93 47.88 63.63
CA TRP A 417 41.91 49.21 63.02
C TRP A 417 40.80 50.05 63.64
N GLY A 418 41.03 51.35 63.84
CA GLY A 418 39.97 52.26 64.27
C GLY A 418 40.18 53.70 63.80
N PHE A 419 39.07 54.41 63.62
CA PHE A 419 39.06 55.85 63.32
C PHE A 419 37.80 56.50 63.87
N SER A 420 37.93 57.75 64.31
CA SER A 420 36.81 58.59 64.74
C SER A 420 36.40 59.57 63.66
N PHE A 421 35.16 60.02 63.69
CA PHE A 421 34.69 61.13 62.86
C PHE A 421 34.03 62.21 63.71
N THR A 422 34.19 63.46 63.28
CA THR A 422 33.63 64.64 63.92
C THR A 422 32.65 65.33 62.99
N ASP A 423 31.74 66.12 63.54
CA ASP A 423 30.99 67.10 62.75
C ASP A 423 31.92 68.20 62.20
N LYS A 424 31.37 69.15 61.44
CA LYS A 424 32.12 70.28 60.86
C LYS A 424 32.56 71.32 61.89
N ASP A 425 31.97 71.32 63.08
CA ASP A 425 32.37 72.18 64.20
C ASP A 425 33.50 71.54 65.03
N GLY A 426 33.82 70.26 64.78
CA GLY A 426 34.92 69.52 65.38
C GLY A 426 34.53 68.68 66.59
N GLU A 427 33.22 68.57 66.88
CA GLU A 427 32.71 67.74 67.97
C GLU A 427 32.66 66.26 67.54
N LEU A 428 33.04 65.36 68.45
CA LEU A 428 33.07 63.92 68.17
C LEU A 428 31.64 63.42 67.88
N ALA A 429 31.44 62.83 66.70
CA ALA A 429 30.14 62.29 66.30
C ALA A 429 30.09 60.75 66.42
N GLY A 430 31.23 60.08 66.29
CA GLY A 430 31.32 58.63 66.46
C GLY A 430 32.69 58.06 66.08
N SER A 431 32.78 56.73 66.10
CA SER A 431 33.99 56.01 65.66
C SER A 431 33.69 54.59 65.18
N TYR A 432 34.61 54.03 64.41
CA TYR A 432 34.57 52.64 63.96
C TYR A 432 35.79 51.88 64.45
N THR A 433 35.62 50.58 64.68
CA THR A 433 36.71 49.60 64.75
C THR A 433 36.46 48.47 63.77
N VAL A 434 37.53 47.94 63.18
CA VAL A 434 37.48 46.84 62.21
C VAL A 434 38.49 45.78 62.65
N ASP A 435 38.00 44.56 62.84
CA ASP A 435 38.86 43.42 63.18
C ASP A 435 39.80 43.10 62.01
N ARG A 436 41.06 42.80 62.32
CA ARG A 436 42.10 42.63 61.30
C ARG A 436 42.02 41.29 60.58
N ASP A 437 41.49 40.29 61.26
CA ASP A 437 41.55 38.91 60.81
C ASP A 437 40.36 38.58 59.91
N ASP A 438 39.18 39.14 60.20
CA ASP A 438 37.94 38.84 59.47
C ASP A 438 37.24 40.08 58.88
N GLY A 439 37.66 41.30 59.25
CA GLY A 439 37.03 42.53 58.75
C GLY A 439 35.73 42.91 59.45
N TYR A 440 35.41 42.31 60.61
CA TYR A 440 34.19 42.62 61.35
C TYR A 440 34.19 44.07 61.87
N VAL A 441 33.21 44.86 61.44
CA VAL A 441 33.07 46.28 61.76
C VAL A 441 32.23 46.46 63.03
N THR A 442 32.63 47.38 63.90
CA THR A 442 31.84 47.84 65.05
C THR A 442 31.81 49.36 65.09
N GLU A 443 30.62 49.92 65.19
CA GLU A 443 30.34 51.37 65.23
C GLU A 443 30.01 51.82 66.65
N TYR A 444 30.50 53.01 67.02
CA TYR A 444 30.30 53.67 68.30
C TYR A 444 29.80 55.10 68.13
N ASP A 445 28.93 55.54 69.04
CA ASP A 445 28.43 56.91 69.07
C ASP A 445 29.43 57.91 69.70
N GLU A 446 29.01 59.17 69.84
CA GLU A 446 29.76 60.28 70.44
C GLU A 446 30.18 60.05 71.90
N HIS A 447 29.56 59.10 72.60
CA HIS A 447 29.90 58.74 73.98
C HIS A 447 30.79 57.49 74.07
N GLY A 448 31.06 56.84 72.94
CA GLY A 448 31.81 55.59 72.86
C GLY A 448 30.97 54.36 73.16
N ASP A 449 29.63 54.48 73.14
CA ASP A 449 28.73 53.35 73.29
C ASP A 449 28.53 52.67 71.94
N LYS A 450 28.57 51.33 71.92
CA LYS A 450 28.41 50.54 70.69
C LYS A 450 26.98 50.67 70.17
N VAL A 451 26.83 51.10 68.92
CA VAL A 451 25.53 51.28 68.26
C VAL A 451 25.25 50.23 67.19
N GLY A 452 26.29 49.61 66.61
CA GLY A 452 26.14 48.60 65.57
C GLY A 452 27.38 47.74 65.35
N SER A 453 27.22 46.59 64.70
CA SER A 453 28.35 45.78 64.22
C SER A 453 27.94 44.71 63.20
N GLY A 454 28.78 44.44 62.22
CA GLY A 454 28.52 43.52 61.12
C GLY A 454 29.66 43.46 60.09
N TYR A 455 29.33 42.95 58.90
CA TYR A 455 30.20 42.91 57.72
C TYR A 455 29.62 43.79 56.62
#